data_AF-A0A7S0UCR9-F1
#
_entry.id   AF-A0A7S0UCR9-F1
#
_cell.length_a   1.000
_cell.length_b   1.000
_cell.length_c   1.000
_cell.angle_alpha   90.00
_cell.angle_beta   90.00
_cell.angle_gamma   90.00
#
_symmetry.space_group_name_H-M   'P 1'
#
loop_
_entity.id
_entity.type
_entity.pdbx_description
1 polymer ?
#
loop_
_entity_poly.entity_id
_entity_poly.type
_entity_poly.pdbx_seq_one_letter_code
_entity_poly.pdbx_strand_id
1 'polypeptide(L)'
;EGDLGPVYGFQWRHFGAEYTDMHADYTGKGVDQLAQVIHTIKTNPNDRRILLSAWNPADLGIMALPPCHMFCQFYVDTDRGELSCQMYQRSCDMGLGVPFNIASYALLTCLVAQVCNL
;
A
#
# COMPACT_ATOMS: atom_id res chain seq x y z
N GLU A 1 -0.90 22.74 10.67
CA GLU A 1 0.10 22.80 9.57
C GLU A 1 0.79 21.44 9.51
N GLY A 2 0.96 20.85 8.33
CA GLY A 2 1.53 19.50 8.17
C GLY A 2 0.54 18.34 8.18
N ASP A 3 -0.76 18.60 8.35
CA ASP A 3 -1.80 17.60 8.12
C ASP A 3 -2.00 17.42 6.61
N LEU A 4 -1.72 16.22 6.10
CA LEU A 4 -1.83 15.87 4.68
C LEU A 4 -3.18 15.25 4.31
N GLY A 5 -4.05 15.01 5.29
CA GLY A 5 -5.29 14.25 5.12
C GLY A 5 -5.05 12.73 4.99
N PRO A 6 -6.06 11.98 4.51
CA PRO A 6 -6.03 10.52 4.44
C PRO A 6 -5.23 9.99 3.24
N VAL A 7 -3.93 10.29 3.19
CA VAL A 7 -3.00 9.87 2.11
C VAL A 7 -2.59 8.40 2.25
N TYR A 8 -1.51 7.98 1.57
CA TYR A 8 -1.07 6.59 1.38
C TYR A 8 -1.20 5.69 2.63
N GLY A 9 -0.53 6.03 3.73
CA GLY A 9 -0.52 5.19 4.94
C GLY A 9 -1.90 5.04 5.57
N PHE A 10 -2.72 6.08 5.54
CA PHE A 10 -4.10 6.01 6.03
C PHE A 10 -4.91 5.03 5.18
N GLN A 11 -4.83 5.12 3.85
CA GLN A 11 -5.53 4.19 2.97
C GLN A 11 -5.04 2.75 3.14
N TRP A 12 -3.77 2.51 3.44
CA TRP A 12 -3.24 1.16 3.62
C TRP A 12 -3.72 0.48 4.90
N ARG A 13 -3.97 1.25 5.97
CA ARG A 13 -4.29 0.73 7.31
C ARG A 13 -5.74 0.95 7.74
N HIS A 14 -6.41 1.93 7.14
CA HIS A 14 -7.72 2.45 7.54
C HIS A 14 -8.59 2.77 6.31
N PHE A 15 -8.49 1.99 5.24
CA PHE A 15 -9.23 2.27 3.99
C PHE A 15 -10.73 2.41 4.23
N GLY A 16 -11.33 3.50 3.76
CA GLY A 16 -12.76 3.78 3.91
C GLY A 16 -13.18 4.23 5.32
N ALA A 17 -12.26 4.43 6.25
CA ALA A 17 -12.56 5.11 7.51
C ALA A 17 -12.78 6.61 7.27
N GLU A 18 -13.73 7.21 7.98
CA GLU A 18 -13.93 8.65 7.97
C GLU A 18 -12.72 9.35 8.60
N TYR A 19 -12.04 10.19 7.82
CA TYR A 19 -10.93 11.00 8.28
C TYR A 19 -11.43 12.24 9.02
N THR A 20 -10.80 12.55 10.15
CA THR A 20 -11.12 13.73 10.97
C THR A 20 -9.91 14.66 11.04
N ASP A 21 -8.86 14.26 11.75
CA ASP A 21 -7.59 14.96 11.83
C ASP A 21 -6.42 13.98 12.03
N MET A 22 -5.19 14.49 11.93
CA MET A 22 -3.96 13.70 12.09
C MET A 22 -3.66 13.22 13.53
N HIS A 23 -4.42 13.65 14.53
CA HIS A 23 -4.21 13.30 15.95
C HIS A 23 -5.22 12.28 16.48
N ALA A 24 -6.32 12.06 15.75
CA ALA A 24 -7.34 11.10 16.11
C ALA A 24 -6.83 9.64 16.10
N ASP A 25 -7.44 8.80 16.94
CA ASP A 25 -7.21 7.36 16.94
C ASP A 25 -8.10 6.67 15.89
N TYR A 26 -7.45 6.00 14.95
CA TYR A 26 -8.07 5.22 13.89
C TYR A 26 -7.96 3.71 14.11
N THR A 27 -7.48 3.26 15.27
CA THR A 27 -7.34 1.83 15.59
C THR A 27 -8.66 1.09 15.38
N GLY A 28 -8.64 0.03 14.57
CA GLY A 28 -9.82 -0.78 14.25
C GLY A 28 -10.83 -0.11 13.30
N LYS A 29 -10.57 1.09 12.79
CA LYS A 29 -11.43 1.75 11.80
C LYS A 29 -10.95 1.47 10.38
N GLY A 30 -11.91 1.31 9.47
CA GLY A 30 -11.67 1.02 8.06
C GLY A 30 -11.14 -0.39 7.82
N VAL A 31 -10.53 -0.59 6.66
CA VAL A 31 -9.92 -1.86 6.27
C VAL A 31 -8.39 -1.76 6.34
N ASP A 32 -7.77 -2.61 7.16
CA ASP A 32 -6.30 -2.78 7.21
C ASP A 32 -5.85 -3.70 6.08
N GLN A 33 -5.70 -3.11 4.89
CA GLN A 33 -5.27 -3.82 3.68
C GLN A 33 -3.88 -4.43 3.84
N LEU A 34 -2.94 -3.74 4.50
CA LEU A 34 -1.59 -4.24 4.70
C LEU A 34 -1.58 -5.51 5.57
N ALA A 35 -2.35 -5.53 6.66
CA ALA A 35 -2.51 -6.72 7.48
C ALA A 35 -3.14 -7.88 6.71
N GLN A 36 -4.17 -7.60 5.89
CA GLN A 36 -4.81 -8.61 5.05
C GLN A 36 -3.88 -9.18 3.97
N VAL A 37 -3.04 -8.34 3.35
CA VAL A 37 -2.02 -8.76 2.39
C VAL A 37 -1.02 -9.70 3.04
N ILE A 38 -0.45 -9.31 4.19
CA ILE A 38 0.52 -10.15 4.93
C ILE A 38 -0.13 -11.47 5.37
N HIS A 39 -1.37 -11.44 5.85
CA HIS A 39 -2.10 -12.64 6.21
C HIS A 39 -2.28 -13.57 5.01
N THR A 40 -2.77 -13.02 3.88
CA THR A 40 -3.03 -13.79 2.66
C THR A 40 -1.76 -14.41 2.10
N ILE A 41 -0.63 -13.69 2.07
CA ILE A 41 0.66 -14.24 1.65
C ILE A 41 1.03 -15.48 2.48
N LYS A 42 0.80 -15.43 3.79
CA LYS A 42 1.14 -16.54 4.70
C LYS A 42 0.19 -17.73 4.61
N THR A 43 -1.10 -17.49 4.39
CA THR A 43 -2.13 -18.55 4.50
C THR A 43 -2.67 -19.03 3.16
N ASN A 44 -2.59 -18.21 2.12
CA ASN A 44 -3.06 -18.51 0.77
C ASN A 44 -2.15 -17.84 -0.29
N PRO A 45 -0.86 -18.23 -0.40
CA PRO A 45 0.13 -17.56 -1.25
C PRO A 45 -0.22 -17.57 -2.75
N ASN A 46 -1.01 -18.54 -3.21
CA ASN A 46 -1.45 -18.66 -4.59
C ASN A 46 -2.67 -17.78 -4.94
N ASP A 47 -3.15 -16.98 -3.98
CA ASP A 47 -4.24 -16.04 -4.22
C ASP A 47 -3.82 -15.00 -5.28
N ARG A 48 -4.72 -14.72 -6.21
CA ARG A 48 -4.49 -13.74 -7.29
C ARG A 48 -5.00 -12.34 -6.93
N ARG A 49 -5.41 -12.13 -5.68
CA ARG A 49 -6.06 -10.91 -5.18
C ARG A 49 -5.26 -10.24 -4.06
N ILE A 50 -3.96 -10.52 -3.97
CA ILE A 50 -3.07 -9.91 -2.99
C ILE A 50 -2.74 -8.49 -3.44
N LEU A 51 -3.64 -7.55 -3.14
CA LEU A 51 -3.63 -6.17 -3.62
C LEU A 51 -3.59 -5.18 -2.46
N LEU A 52 -2.92 -4.05 -2.68
CA LEU A 52 -2.88 -2.91 -1.78
C LEU A 52 -3.17 -1.64 -2.59
N SER A 53 -4.25 -0.92 -2.27
CA SER A 53 -4.66 0.30 -2.98
C SER A 53 -4.59 1.54 -2.08
N ALA A 54 -4.05 2.63 -2.63
CA ALA A 54 -4.16 3.97 -2.06
C ALA A 54 -5.27 4.80 -2.73
N TRP A 55 -5.87 4.32 -3.82
CA TRP A 55 -6.84 5.10 -4.60
C TRP A 55 -8.27 4.95 -4.06
N ASN A 56 -8.67 5.88 -3.19
CA ASN A 56 -10.05 5.99 -2.69
C ASN A 56 -10.76 7.23 -3.28
N PRO A 57 -11.66 7.08 -4.26
CA PRO A 57 -12.39 8.20 -4.85
C PRO A 57 -13.14 9.09 -3.86
N ALA A 58 -13.64 8.52 -2.75
CA ALA A 58 -14.39 9.28 -1.74
C ALA A 58 -13.50 10.28 -0.99
N ASP A 59 -12.21 9.97 -0.83
CA ASP A 59 -11.28 10.76 -0.02
C ASP A 59 -10.39 11.69 -0.86
N LEU A 60 -10.41 11.58 -2.20
CA LEU A 60 -9.52 12.37 -3.07
C LEU A 60 -9.63 13.88 -2.84
N GLY A 61 -10.83 14.37 -2.51
CA GLY A 61 -11.08 15.80 -2.27
C GLY A 61 -10.52 16.34 -0.95
N ILE A 62 -10.14 15.45 -0.02
CA ILE A 62 -9.61 15.81 1.31
C ILE A 62 -8.14 15.42 1.50
N MET A 63 -7.49 14.88 0.46
CA MET A 63 -6.04 14.64 0.44
C MET A 63 -5.31 15.88 -0.06
N ALA A 64 -4.19 16.23 0.60
CA ALA A 64 -3.33 17.33 0.14
C ALA A 64 -2.78 17.10 -1.28
N LEU A 65 -2.52 15.84 -1.64
CA LEU A 65 -2.17 15.44 -3.00
C LEU A 65 -2.71 14.03 -3.30
N PRO A 66 -3.42 13.82 -4.42
CA PRO A 66 -3.87 12.50 -4.82
C PRO A 66 -2.71 11.50 -5.01
N PRO A 67 -2.85 10.23 -4.62
CA PRO A 67 -1.80 9.21 -4.71
C PRO A 67 -1.22 9.07 -6.12
N CYS A 68 0.11 9.12 -6.27
CA CYS A 68 0.77 8.88 -7.56
C CYS A 68 0.91 7.37 -7.85
N HIS A 69 1.38 6.59 -6.86
CA HIS A 69 1.41 5.14 -6.91
C HIS A 69 0.08 4.60 -6.36
N MET A 70 -0.79 4.19 -7.27
CA MET A 70 -2.22 3.96 -7.00
C MET A 70 -2.46 2.65 -6.27
N PHE A 71 -1.87 1.57 -6.75
CA PHE A 71 -2.00 0.24 -6.17
C PHE A 71 -0.79 -0.62 -6.51
N CYS A 72 -0.56 -1.66 -5.70
CA CYS A 72 0.36 -2.74 -6.01
C CYS A 72 -0.30 -4.10 -5.82
N GLN A 73 0.19 -5.08 -6.58
CA GLN A 73 -0.16 -6.48 -6.49
C GLN A 73 1.08 -7.28 -6.12
N PHE A 74 0.93 -8.19 -5.17
CA PHE A 74 1.96 -9.16 -4.81
C PHE A 74 1.69 -10.50 -5.47
N TYR A 75 2.76 -11.21 -5.78
CA TYR A 75 2.74 -12.58 -6.30
C TYR A 75 3.79 -13.40 -5.57
N VAL A 76 3.40 -14.59 -5.11
CA VAL A 76 4.30 -15.53 -4.44
C VAL A 76 4.63 -16.66 -5.39
N ASP A 77 5.91 -16.86 -5.68
CA ASP A 77 6.40 -18.08 -6.30
C ASP A 77 6.70 -19.09 -5.18
N THR A 78 5.78 -20.04 -4.97
CA THR A 78 5.91 -21.02 -3.88
C THR A 78 7.03 -22.04 -4.11
N ASP A 79 7.46 -22.25 -5.36
CA ASP A 79 8.51 -23.21 -5.70
C ASP A 79 9.89 -22.61 -5.42
N ARG A 80 10.06 -21.31 -5.71
CA ARG A 80 11.30 -20.57 -5.45
C ARG A 80 11.35 -19.94 -4.05
N GLY A 81 10.20 -19.79 -3.41
CA GLY A 81 10.07 -19.03 -2.17
C GLY A 81 10.26 -17.53 -2.37
N GLU A 82 9.91 -16.99 -3.54
CA GLU A 82 10.17 -15.58 -3.88
C GLU A 82 8.89 -14.74 -3.84
N LEU A 83 9.00 -13.49 -3.38
CA LEU A 83 7.92 -12.49 -3.45
C LEU A 83 8.20 -11.49 -4.57
N SER A 84 7.27 -11.37 -5.51
CA SER A 84 7.27 -10.35 -6.56
C SER A 84 6.23 -9.27 -6.28
N CYS A 85 6.51 -8.04 -6.70
CA CYS A 85 5.59 -6.90 -6.58
C CYS A 85 5.46 -6.18 -7.92
N GLN A 86 4.22 -6.02 -8.38
CA GLN A 86 3.86 -5.13 -9.48
C GLN A 86 3.21 -3.88 -8.90
N MET A 87 3.64 -2.69 -9.34
CA MET A 87 3.05 -1.42 -8.90
C MET A 87 2.56 -0.63 -10.13
N TYR A 88 1.38 -0.03 -10.01
CA TYR A 88 0.82 0.87 -11.02
C TYR A 88 0.88 2.33 -10.54
N GLN A 89 1.54 3.17 -11.35
CA GLN A 89 1.74 4.59 -11.06
C GLN A 89 1.06 5.44 -12.13
N ARG A 90 0.11 6.31 -11.73
CA ARG A 90 -0.65 7.17 -12.66
C ARG A 90 0.15 8.36 -13.20
N SER A 91 1.21 8.76 -12.48
CA SER A 91 2.01 9.93 -12.81
C SER A 91 3.42 9.75 -12.26
N CYS A 92 4.40 9.85 -13.16
CA CYS A 92 5.80 9.51 -12.92
C CYS A 92 6.69 10.68 -13.29
N ASP A 93 7.27 11.35 -12.28
CA ASP A 93 8.40 12.24 -12.51
C ASP A 93 9.65 11.39 -12.71
N MET A 94 10.15 11.34 -13.93
CA MET A 94 11.30 10.51 -14.29
C MET A 94 12.62 11.00 -13.68
N GLY A 95 12.75 12.30 -13.38
CA GLY A 95 13.98 12.90 -12.88
C GLY A 95 14.15 12.71 -11.38
N LEU A 96 13.08 12.93 -10.61
CA LEU A 96 13.11 12.85 -9.15
C LEU A 96 12.25 11.70 -8.62
N GLY A 97 10.97 11.60 -9.01
CA GLY A 97 10.03 10.66 -8.39
C GLY A 97 10.38 9.19 -8.61
N VAL A 98 10.62 8.78 -9.86
CA VAL A 98 10.76 7.37 -10.25
C VAL A 98 11.92 6.65 -9.54
N PRO A 99 13.14 7.20 -9.44
CA PRO A 99 14.21 6.58 -8.67
C PRO A 99 13.80 6.28 -7.22
N PHE A 100 13.13 7.24 -6.55
CA PHE A 100 12.61 7.04 -5.20
C PHE A 100 11.47 6.02 -5.15
N ASN A 101 10.57 6.03 -6.13
CA ASN A 101 9.45 5.08 -6.18
C ASN A 101 9.94 3.63 -6.37
N ILE A 102 10.94 3.41 -7.24
CA ILE A 102 11.58 2.11 -7.44
C ILE A 102 12.21 1.63 -6.12
N ALA A 103 13.05 2.46 -5.50
CA ALA A 103 13.71 2.09 -4.25
C ALA A 103 12.70 1.82 -3.12
N SER A 104 11.66 2.64 -3.01
CA SER A 104 10.63 2.53 -1.98
C SER A 104 9.83 1.23 -2.10
N TYR A 105 9.33 0.90 -3.30
CA TYR A 105 8.56 -0.33 -3.51
C TYR A 105 9.45 -1.59 -3.50
N ALA A 106 10.72 -1.51 -3.91
CA ALA A 106 11.67 -2.59 -3.72
C ALA A 106 11.88 -2.88 -2.23
N LEU A 107 12.11 -1.85 -1.42
CA LEU A 107 12.25 -1.99 0.03
C LEU A 107 10.98 -2.56 0.67
N LEU A 108 9.80 -2.04 0.30
CA LEU A 108 8.52 -2.57 0.79
C LEU A 108 8.39 -4.06 0.46
N THR A 109 8.74 -4.48 -0.76
CA THR A 109 8.69 -5.89 -1.17
C THR A 109 9.62 -6.74 -0.32
N CYS A 110 10.86 -6.31 -0.09
CA CYS A 110 11.81 -7.02 0.78
C CYS A 110 11.29 -7.13 2.23
N LEU A 111 10.71 -6.06 2.78
CA LEU A 111 10.14 -6.07 4.13
C LEU A 111 8.97 -7.04 4.24
N VAL A 112 8.05 -7.04 3.26
CA VAL A 112 6.91 -7.95 3.23
C VAL A 112 7.37 -9.40 3.07
N ALA A 113 8.35 -9.66 2.20
CA ALA A 113 8.95 -10.99 2.04
C ALA A 113 9.55 -11.49 3.35
N GLN A 114 10.40 -10.67 4.00
CA GLN A 114 11.04 -11.00 5.26
C GLN A 114 10.04 -11.33 6.37
N VAL A 115 8.99 -10.53 6.57
CA VAL A 115 7.98 -10.83 7.61
C VAL A 115 7.10 -12.03 7.27
N CYS A 116 7.10 -12.46 6.01
CA CYS A 116 6.39 -13.66 5.52
C CYS A 116 7.28 -14.90 5.40
N ASN A 117 8.58 -14.81 5.71
CA ASN A 117 9.57 -15.87 5.53
C ASN A 117 9.69 -16.35 4.07
N LEU A 118 9.67 -15.40 3.13
CA LEU A 118 10.02 -15.57 1.73
C LEU A 118 11.37 -14.89 1.46
#